data_AF-A0A6J6CCV2-F1
#
_entry.id   AF-A0A6J6CCV2-F1
#
_cell.length_a   1.000
_cell.length_b   1.000
_cell.length_c   1.000
_cell.angle_alpha   90.00
_cell.angle_beta   90.00
_cell.angle_gamma   90.00
#
_symmetry.space_group_name_H-M   'P 1'
#
loop_
_entity.id
_entity.type
_entity.pdbx_description
1 polymer ?
#
loop_
_entity_poly.entity_id
_entity_poly.type
_entity_poly.pdbx_seq_one_letter_code
_entity_poly.pdbx_strand_id
1 'polypeptide(L)' 'MPAITVRDVPESTRRELAVRAARAGQSLQEYLKALLVEVARHPDQAEVVERIQRDKLRHGTHVEVDTILAWRDDARR' A
#
# COMPACT_ATOMS: atom_id res chain seq x y z
N MET A 1 -7.97 8.13 21.41
CA MET A 1 -7.15 8.00 20.19
C MET A 1 -6.04 7.01 20.44
N PRO A 2 -5.72 6.10 19.49
CA PRO A 2 -4.59 5.20 19.66
C PRO A 2 -3.28 5.99 19.58
N ALA A 3 -2.33 5.64 20.45
CA ALA A 3 -0.98 6.19 20.45
C ALA A 3 0.01 5.05 20.21
N ILE A 4 1.01 5.29 19.36
CA ILE A 4 2.07 4.34 19.05
C ILE A 4 3.38 4.96 19.52
N THR A 5 4.14 4.21 20.33
CA THR A 5 5.48 4.58 20.78
C THR A 5 6.48 3.63 20.17
N VAL A 6 7.43 4.15 19.40
CA VAL A 6 8.55 3.37 18.86
C VAL A 6 9.75 3.58 19.78
N ARG A 7 10.23 2.50 20.39
CA ARG A 7 11.36 2.52 21.34
C ARG A 7 12.67 2.28 20.60
N ASP A 8 13.76 2.75 21.22
CA ASP A 8 15.13 2.48 20.78
C ASP A 8 15.44 2.89 19.34
N VAL A 9 14.78 3.95 18.85
CA VAL A 9 15.05 4.52 17.53
C VAL A 9 16.42 5.20 17.57
N PRO A 10 17.37 4.83 16.69
CA PRO A 10 18.65 5.53 16.62
C PRO A 10 18.45 7.02 16.36
N GLU A 11 19.18 7.88 17.06
CA GLU A 11 19.01 9.33 16.94
C GLU A 11 19.29 9.82 15.51
N SER A 12 20.18 9.16 14.77
CA SER A 12 20.40 9.41 13.34
C SER A 12 19.13 9.23 12.51
N THR A 13 18.42 8.13 12.73
CA THR A 13 17.15 7.82 12.06
C THR A 13 16.09 8.85 12.43
N ARG A 14 15.95 9.19 13.72
CA ARG A 14 15.00 10.21 14.19
C ARG A 14 15.24 11.56 13.52
N ARG A 15 16.51 12.00 13.45
CA ARG A 15 16.89 13.26 12.81
C ARG A 15 16.58 13.26 11.32
N GLU A 16 16.91 12.18 10.62
CA GLU A 16 16.61 12.08 9.19
C GLU A 16 15.11 12.16 8.91
N LEU A 17 14.28 11.47 9.72
CA LEU A 17 12.82 11.55 9.60
C LEU A 17 12.29 12.95 9.91
N ALA A 18 12.87 13.65 10.89
CA ALA A 18 12.51 15.03 11.19
C ALA A 18 12.87 15.98 10.03
N VAL A 19 14.02 15.79 9.39
CA VAL A 19 14.41 16.56 8.19
C VAL A 19 13.43 16.30 7.04
N ARG A 20 13.02 15.06 6.81
CA ARG A 20 12.03 14.72 5.78
C ARG A 20 10.66 15.32 6.08
N ALA A 21 10.22 15.26 7.34
CA ALA A 21 8.98 15.90 7.78
C ALA A 21 9.00 17.41 7.54
N ALA A 22 10.10 18.08 7.93
CA ALA A 22 10.28 19.51 7.70
C ALA A 22 10.25 19.87 6.21
N ARG A 23 10.91 19.07 5.35
CA ARG A 23 10.86 19.25 3.88
C ARG A 23 9.45 19.07 3.31
N ALA A 24 8.64 18.22 3.92
CA ALA A 24 7.24 18.02 3.55
C ALA A 24 6.29 19.08 4.16
N GLY A 25 6.79 20.02 4.97
CA GLY A 25 5.96 21.00 5.66
C GLY A 25 5.09 20.41 6.76
N GLN A 26 5.49 19.26 7.32
CA GLN A 26 4.72 18.49 8.30
C GLN A 26 5.47 18.41 9.63
N SER A 27 4.72 18.26 10.74
CA SER A 27 5.35 17.81 11.99
C SER A 27 5.84 16.36 11.84
N LEU A 28 6.84 15.97 12.65
CA LEU A 28 7.34 14.58 12.64
C LEU A 28 6.22 13.57 12.91
N GLN A 29 5.27 13.91 13.79
CA GLN A 29 4.16 13.03 14.13
C GLN A 29 3.17 12.85 12.96
N GLU A 30 2.86 13.92 12.24
CA GLU A 30 2.00 13.85 11.04
C GLU A 30 2.67 13.07 9.91
N TYR A 31 3.97 13.31 9.69
CA TYR A 31 4.75 12.59 8.70
C TYR A 31 4.80 11.08 8.99
N LEU A 32 5.06 10.69 10.25
CA LEU A 32 5.04 9.29 10.66
C LEU A 32 3.66 8.65 10.54
N LYS A 33 2.59 9.38 10.89
CA LYS A 33 1.22 8.92 10.70
C LYS A 33 0.97 8.63 9.21
N ALA A 34 1.34 9.54 8.32
CA ALA A 34 1.15 9.36 6.88
C ALA A 34 1.92 8.12 6.38
N LEU A 35 3.17 7.94 6.82
CA LEU A 35 3.96 6.76 6.47
C LEU A 35 3.31 5.46 6.96
N LEU A 36 2.82 5.41 8.21
CA LEU A 36 2.17 4.22 8.75
C LEU A 36 0.86 3.90 8.01
N VAL A 37 0.10 4.92 7.61
CA VAL A 37 -1.10 4.74 6.80
C VAL A 37 -0.72 4.17 5.43
N GLU A 38 0.29 4.72 4.76
CA GLU A 38 0.72 4.22 3.45
C GLU A 38 1.27 2.80 3.50
N VAL A 39 2.01 2.45 4.56
CA VAL A 39 2.44 1.06 4.80
C VAL A 39 1.22 0.15 4.98
N ALA A 40 0.23 0.55 5.78
CA ALA A 40 -0.99 -0.24 5.98
C ALA A 40 -1.88 -0.34 4.73
N ARG A 41 -1.77 0.60 3.79
CA ARG A 41 -2.51 0.56 2.51
C ARG A 41 -1.99 -0.50 1.55
N HIS A 42 -0.73 -0.92 1.70
CA HIS A 42 -0.12 -1.95 0.86
C HIS A 42 -0.02 -3.27 1.66
N PRO A 43 -1.03 -4.15 1.59
CA PRO A 43 -0.91 -5.49 2.14
C PRO A 43 0.30 -6.21 1.53
N ASP A 44 0.88 -7.14 2.29
CA ASP A 44 2.00 -7.96 1.83
C ASP A 44 1.66 -8.58 0.47
N GLN A 45 2.62 -8.65 -0.46
CA GLN A 45 2.39 -9.26 -1.76
C GLN A 45 1.84 -10.69 -1.62
N ALA A 46 2.29 -11.43 -0.60
CA ALA A 46 1.78 -12.75 -0.29
C ALA A 46 0.28 -12.70 0.10
N GLU A 47 -0.11 -11.75 0.95
CA GLU A 47 -1.51 -11.54 1.34
C GLU A 47 -2.39 -11.10 0.17
N VAL A 48 -1.84 -10.29 -0.76
CA VAL A 48 -2.52 -9.89 -1.98
C VAL A 48 -2.77 -11.10 -2.88
N VAL A 49 -1.75 -11.93 -3.10
CA VAL A 49 -1.87 -13.14 -3.92
C VAL A 49 -2.86 -14.12 -3.31
N GLU A 50 -2.81 -14.34 -1.99
CA GLU A 50 -3.76 -15.19 -1.27
C GLU A 50 -5.19 -14.66 -1.41
N ARG A 51 -5.39 -13.35 -1.25
CA ARG A 51 -6.70 -12.71 -1.45
C ARG A 51 -7.20 -12.92 -2.88
N ILE A 52 -6.36 -12.71 -3.88
CA ILE A 52 -6.73 -12.92 -5.29
C ILE A 52 -7.13 -14.37 -5.54
N GLN A 53 -6.39 -15.34 -5.02
CA GLN A 53 -6.73 -16.76 -5.16
C GLN A 53 -8.08 -17.08 -4.51
N ARG A 54 -8.31 -16.60 -3.29
CA ARG A 54 -9.58 -16.76 -2.59
C ARG A 54 -10.74 -16.13 -3.37
N ASP A 55 -10.55 -14.93 -3.89
CA ASP A 55 -11.61 -14.23 -4.62
C ASP A 55 -11.91 -14.91 -5.97
N LYS A 56 -10.90 -15.44 -6.67
CA LYS A 56 -11.08 -16.27 -7.88
C LYS A 56 -11.90 -17.52 -7.58
N LEU A 57 -11.60 -18.22 -6.47
CA LEU A 57 -12.37 -19.39 -6.05
C LEU A 57 -13.82 -19.04 -5.70
N ARG A 58 -14.06 -17.89 -5.06
CA ARG A 58 -15.41 -17.47 -4.64
C ARG A 58 -16.32 -17.05 -5.79
N HIS A 59 -15.79 -16.34 -6.78
CA HIS A 59 -16.61 -15.79 -7.87
C HIS A 59 -16.78 -16.77 -9.04
N GLY A 60 -15.94 -17.81 -9.14
CA GLY A 60 -16.07 -18.90 -10.12
C GLY A 60 -16.00 -18.47 -11.59
N THR A 61 -15.77 -17.18 -11.86
CA THR A 61 -15.72 -16.61 -13.21
C THR A 61 -14.28 -16.64 -13.69
N HIS A 62 -14.06 -17.40 -14.76
CA HIS A 62 -12.78 -17.43 -15.46
C HIS A 62 -12.94 -16.74 -16.81
N VAL A 63 -12.10 -15.75 -17.08
CA VAL A 63 -12.03 -15.10 -18.39
C VAL A 63 -10.59 -15.27 -18.87
N GLU A 64 -10.45 -15.92 -20.02
CA GLU A 64 -9.15 -16.10 -20.66
C GLU A 64 -8.55 -14.76 -21.07
N VAL A 65 -7.23 -14.67 -20.99
CA VAL A 65 -6.49 -13.44 -21.34
C VAL A 65 -6.84 -12.98 -22.76
N ASP A 66 -6.94 -13.91 -23.70
CA ASP A 66 -7.28 -13.61 -25.09
C ASP A 66 -8.66 -12.96 -25.22
N THR A 67 -9.64 -13.39 -24.42
CA THR A 67 -10.98 -12.80 -24.38
C THR A 67 -10.95 -11.37 -23.83
N ILE A 68 -10.15 -11.13 -22.79
CA ILE A 68 -9.96 -9.77 -22.22
C ILE A 68 -9.35 -8.83 -23.27
N LEU A 69 -8.32 -9.30 -23.99
CA LEU A 69 -7.65 -8.52 -25.02
C LEU A 69 -8.58 -8.23 -26.20
N ALA A 70 -9.38 -9.22 -26.63
CA ALA A 70 -10.38 -9.06 -27.68
C ALA A 70 -11.41 -7.97 -27.32
N TRP A 71 -12.00 -8.03 -26.12
CA TRP A 71 -12.98 -7.02 -25.68
C TRP A 71 -12.40 -5.61 -25.58
N ARG A 72 -11.16 -5.50 -25.10
CA ARG A 72 -10.45 -4.21 -25.03
C ARG A 72 -10.20 -3.63 -26.42
N ASP A 73 -9.87 -4.47 -27.39
CA ASP A 73 -9.56 -4.05 -28.74
C ASP A 73 -10.82 -3.68 -29.52
N ASP A 74 -11.93 -4.37 -29.28
CA ASP A 74 -13.24 -4.02 -29.85
C ASP A 74 -13.80 -2.71 -29.28
N ALA A 75 -13.56 -2.40 -28.00
CA ALA A 75 -13.96 -1.12 -27.39
C ALA A 75 -13.17 0.10 -27.91
N ARG A 76 -12.11 -0.12 -28.70
CA ARG A 76 -11.25 0.93 -29.27
C ARG A 76 -11.51 1.20 -30.76
N ARG A 77 -12.43 0.45 -31.40
CA ARG A 77 -12.89 0.70 -32.77
C ARG A 77 -14.19 1.50 -32.74
#